data_AF-A0A5A9P0S9-F1
#
_entry.id   AF-A0A5A9P0S9-F1
#
_cell.length_a   1.000
_cell.length_b   1.000
_cell.length_c   1.000
_cell.angle_alpha   90.00
_cell.angle_beta   90.00
_cell.angle_gamma   90.00
#
_symmetry.space_group_name_H-M   'P 1'
#
loop_
_entity.id
_entity.type
_entity.pdbx_description
1 polymer ?
#
loop_
_entity_poly.entity_id
_entity_poly.type
_entity_poly.pdbx_seq_one_letter_code
_entity_poly.pdbx_strand_id
1 'polypeptide(L)'
;MDKTVLRNKLKLVNWLSGDPFFLQHVQSREFITHSEYGMLKSIPVAQNQVIELLDIILKKGEKVCGYFLEMLSEDDVNAFSPELRDWIKTVKNSDCEVFLKEKKSLLVQRVKHIDLIVDDLDLHSESYGSIRAEATDQNKMRKLLDYINSKTIAERLVDALFKYESDLMNDLCS
;
A
#
# COMPACT_ATOMS: atom_id res chain seq x y z
N MET A 1 -4.40 9.59 -12.11
CA MET A 1 -4.52 8.33 -12.87
C MET A 1 -3.57 7.35 -12.22
N ASP A 2 -4.13 6.39 -11.47
CA ASP A 2 -3.36 5.47 -10.64
C ASP A 2 -2.44 4.62 -11.51
N LYS A 3 -1.14 4.72 -11.25
CA LYS A 3 -0.11 4.04 -12.05
C LYS A 3 0.09 2.59 -11.60
N THR A 4 -0.40 2.21 -10.43
CA THR A 4 -0.10 0.92 -9.78
C THR A 4 -0.89 -0.22 -10.40
N VAL A 5 -2.21 -0.06 -10.52
CA VAL A 5 -3.10 -1.03 -11.18
C VAL A 5 -2.71 -1.18 -12.65
N LEU A 6 -2.39 -0.07 -13.33
CA LEU A 6 -1.98 -0.07 -14.74
C LEU A 6 -0.64 -0.80 -14.95
N ARG A 7 0.40 -0.52 -14.14
CA ARG A 7 1.72 -1.14 -14.26
C ARG A 7 1.73 -2.64 -13.99
N ASN A 8 0.77 -3.12 -13.19
CA ASN A 8 0.70 -4.52 -12.76
C ASN A 8 -0.48 -5.28 -13.39
N LYS A 9 -1.14 -4.69 -14.40
CA LYS A 9 -2.34 -5.24 -15.04
C LYS A 9 -2.19 -6.72 -15.43
N LEU A 10 -1.07 -7.13 -16.03
CA LEU A 10 -0.83 -8.52 -16.40
C LEU A 10 -0.76 -9.49 -15.19
N LYS A 11 -0.16 -9.05 -14.08
CA LYS A 11 -0.08 -9.87 -12.85
C LYS A 11 -1.45 -10.01 -12.20
N LEU A 12 -2.18 -8.89 -12.11
CA LEU A 12 -3.56 -8.86 -11.61
C LEU A 12 -4.48 -9.76 -12.44
N VAL A 13 -4.37 -9.72 -13.76
CA VAL A 13 -5.13 -10.62 -14.64
C VAL A 13 -4.85 -12.08 -14.29
N ASN A 14 -3.58 -12.46 -14.14
CA ASN A 14 -3.24 -13.85 -13.81
C ASN A 14 -3.78 -14.28 -12.45
N TRP A 15 -3.62 -13.46 -11.40
CA TRP A 15 -4.05 -13.83 -10.05
C TRP A 15 -5.57 -13.88 -9.92
N LEU A 16 -6.25 -12.82 -10.37
CA LEU A 16 -7.70 -12.68 -10.18
C LEU A 16 -8.49 -13.62 -11.09
N SER A 17 -7.94 -14.03 -12.23
CA SER A 17 -8.57 -15.04 -13.09
C SER A 17 -8.55 -16.44 -12.47
N GLY A 18 -7.70 -16.67 -11.46
CA GLY A 18 -7.66 -17.91 -10.69
C GLY A 18 -8.73 -17.98 -9.60
N ASP A 19 -9.34 -16.86 -9.22
CA ASP A 19 -10.39 -16.80 -8.21
C ASP A 19 -11.79 -16.78 -8.87
N PRO A 20 -12.59 -17.87 -8.74
CA PRO A 20 -13.93 -17.94 -9.31
C PRO A 20 -14.96 -17.04 -8.61
N PHE A 21 -14.66 -16.58 -7.39
CA PHE A 21 -15.54 -15.73 -6.58
C PHE A 21 -15.18 -14.25 -6.67
N PHE A 22 -14.07 -13.89 -7.33
CA PHE A 22 -13.57 -12.52 -7.38
C PHE A 22 -14.63 -11.50 -7.83
N LEU A 23 -15.37 -11.77 -8.91
CA LEU A 23 -16.43 -10.87 -9.38
C LEU A 23 -17.53 -10.65 -8.34
N GLN A 24 -17.78 -11.61 -7.46
CA GLN A 24 -18.76 -11.47 -6.37
C GLN A 24 -18.22 -10.53 -5.29
N HIS A 25 -16.95 -10.66 -4.90
CA HIS A 25 -16.30 -9.72 -3.97
C HIS A 25 -16.37 -8.29 -4.50
N VAL A 26 -16.01 -8.10 -5.78
CA VAL A 26 -16.03 -6.79 -6.45
C VAL A 26 -17.44 -6.19 -6.51
N GLN A 27 -18.46 -6.99 -6.82
CA GLN A 27 -19.84 -6.55 -6.86
C GLN A 27 -20.40 -6.22 -5.46
N SER A 28 -20.11 -7.06 -4.47
CA SER A 28 -20.61 -6.89 -3.09
C SER A 28 -20.14 -5.59 -2.42
N ARG A 29 -19.02 -5.04 -2.93
CA ARG A 29 -18.39 -3.80 -2.47
C ARG A 29 -18.65 -2.63 -3.41
N GLU A 30 -19.58 -2.79 -4.33
CA GLU A 30 -20.10 -1.73 -5.21
C GLU A 30 -19.04 -1.08 -6.13
N PHE A 31 -17.92 -1.75 -6.40
CA PHE A 31 -16.95 -1.28 -7.41
C PHE A 31 -17.54 -1.25 -8.82
N ILE A 32 -18.50 -2.15 -9.07
CA ILE A 32 -19.22 -2.28 -10.33
C ILE A 32 -20.73 -2.34 -10.06
N THR A 33 -21.49 -1.82 -11.00
CA THR A 33 -22.95 -1.88 -11.03
C THR A 33 -23.43 -3.29 -11.38
N HIS A 34 -24.71 -3.57 -11.12
CA HIS A 34 -25.34 -4.82 -11.53
C HIS A 34 -25.26 -5.06 -13.06
N SER A 35 -25.38 -4.00 -13.86
CA SER A 35 -25.25 -4.09 -15.32
C SER A 35 -23.82 -4.44 -15.76
N GLU A 36 -22.81 -3.76 -15.18
CA GLU A 36 -21.40 -4.08 -15.42
C GLU A 36 -21.07 -5.52 -15.00
N TYR A 37 -21.59 -5.99 -13.86
CA TYR A 37 -21.43 -7.38 -13.43
C TYR A 37 -22.04 -8.37 -14.43
N GLY A 38 -23.26 -8.12 -14.90
CA GLY A 38 -23.93 -8.97 -15.90
C GLY A 38 -23.14 -9.04 -17.22
N MET A 39 -22.62 -7.90 -17.67
CA MET A 39 -21.75 -7.82 -18.84
C MET A 39 -20.47 -8.64 -18.65
N LEU A 40 -19.78 -8.48 -17.52
CA LEU A 40 -18.58 -9.26 -17.21
C LEU A 40 -18.87 -10.77 -17.15
N LYS A 41 -19.98 -11.18 -16.52
CA LYS A 41 -20.39 -12.59 -16.46
C LYS A 41 -20.70 -13.20 -17.84
N SER A 42 -21.05 -12.39 -18.83
CA SER A 42 -21.28 -12.87 -20.21
C SER A 42 -19.99 -13.18 -20.98
N ILE A 43 -18.82 -12.71 -20.51
CA ILE A 43 -17.54 -12.98 -21.14
C ILE A 43 -17.07 -14.39 -20.78
N PRO A 44 -16.80 -15.29 -21.75
CA PRO A 44 -16.55 -16.71 -21.49
C PRO A 44 -15.16 -17.01 -20.91
N VAL A 45 -14.20 -16.09 -21.07
CA VAL A 45 -12.81 -16.29 -20.66
C VAL A 45 -12.52 -15.45 -19.42
N ALA A 46 -12.12 -16.09 -18.32
CA ALA A 46 -11.83 -15.43 -17.03
C ALA A 46 -10.79 -14.30 -17.15
N GLN A 47 -9.73 -14.51 -17.94
CA GLN A 47 -8.74 -13.45 -18.20
C GLN A 47 -9.35 -12.22 -18.86
N ASN A 48 -10.23 -12.41 -19.85
CA ASN A 48 -10.90 -11.31 -20.52
C ASN A 48 -11.90 -10.61 -19.58
N GLN A 49 -12.56 -11.36 -18.68
CA GLN A 49 -13.38 -10.79 -17.62
C GLN A 49 -12.57 -9.84 -16.72
N VAL A 50 -11.41 -10.30 -16.25
CA VAL A 50 -10.57 -9.49 -15.36
C VAL A 50 -9.97 -8.29 -16.11
N ILE A 51 -9.55 -8.46 -17.37
CA ILE A 51 -9.05 -7.34 -18.18
C ILE A 51 -10.09 -6.22 -18.28
N GLU A 52 -11.33 -6.57 -18.64
CA GLU A 52 -12.40 -5.59 -18.79
C GLU A 52 -12.78 -4.96 -17.45
N LEU A 53 -12.81 -5.74 -16.38
CA LEU A 53 -13.04 -5.22 -15.02
C LEU A 53 -11.96 -4.20 -14.62
N LEU A 54 -10.69 -4.51 -14.83
CA LEU A 54 -9.59 -3.59 -14.51
C LEU A 54 -9.71 -2.30 -15.36
N ASP A 55 -10.14 -2.40 -16.62
CA ASP A 55 -10.39 -1.23 -17.45
C ASP A 55 -11.57 -0.39 -16.95
N ILE A 56 -12.63 -1.02 -16.44
CA ILE A 56 -13.75 -0.33 -15.76
C ILE A 56 -13.25 0.41 -14.52
N ILE A 57 -12.49 -0.26 -13.64
CA ILE A 57 -11.96 0.33 -12.40
C ILE A 57 -11.04 1.52 -12.71
N LEU A 58 -10.14 1.37 -13.69
CA LEU A 58 -9.24 2.43 -14.12
C LEU A 58 -10.00 3.65 -14.67
N LYS A 59 -11.09 3.42 -15.43
CA LYS A 59 -11.95 4.49 -15.97
C LYS A 59 -12.73 5.23 -14.87
N LYS A 60 -13.07 4.58 -13.76
CA LYS A 60 -13.78 5.20 -12.62
C LYS A 60 -12.88 6.13 -11.78
N GLY A 61 -11.56 6.05 -11.96
CA GLY A 61 -10.61 7.02 -11.42
C GLY A 61 -9.83 6.52 -10.20
N GLU A 62 -8.95 7.39 -9.71
CA GLU A 62 -7.89 7.05 -8.76
C GLU A 62 -8.40 6.66 -7.37
N LYS A 63 -9.44 7.34 -6.88
CA LYS A 63 -10.08 6.99 -5.60
C LYS A 63 -10.61 5.54 -5.60
N VAL A 64 -11.22 5.12 -6.71
CA VAL A 64 -11.75 3.76 -6.87
C VAL A 64 -10.62 2.73 -6.98
N CYS A 65 -9.50 3.11 -7.62
CA CYS A 65 -8.31 2.26 -7.67
C CYS A 65 -7.71 2.04 -6.27
N GLY A 66 -7.65 3.08 -5.44
CA GLY A 66 -7.19 2.98 -4.05
C GLY A 66 -8.04 2.00 -3.24
N TYR A 67 -9.36 2.19 -3.22
CA TYR A 67 -10.27 1.26 -2.53
C TYR A 67 -10.20 -0.17 -3.09
N PHE A 68 -9.97 -0.30 -4.39
CA PHE A 68 -9.80 -1.62 -5.00
C PHE A 68 -8.54 -2.32 -4.50
N LEU A 69 -7.42 -1.60 -4.39
CA LEU A 69 -6.18 -2.13 -3.81
C LEU A 69 -6.33 -2.47 -2.31
N GLU A 70 -7.10 -1.68 -1.57
CA GLU A 70 -7.43 -2.00 -0.17
C GLU A 70 -8.18 -3.33 -0.07
N MET A 71 -9.21 -3.52 -0.90
CA MET A 71 -9.99 -4.76 -0.99
C MET A 71 -9.12 -5.97 -1.35
N LEU A 72 -8.18 -5.82 -2.28
CA LEU A 72 -7.21 -6.88 -2.63
C LEU A 72 -6.31 -7.30 -1.45
N SER A 73 -6.22 -6.48 -0.40
CA SER A 73 -5.44 -6.79 0.78
C SER A 73 -6.19 -7.61 1.82
N GLU A 74 -7.49 -7.80 1.65
CA GLU A 74 -8.32 -8.50 2.62
C GLU A 74 -8.15 -10.01 2.49
N ASP A 75 -8.16 -10.69 3.63
CA ASP A 75 -7.79 -12.11 3.72
C ASP A 75 -8.74 -13.02 2.92
N ASP A 76 -10.02 -12.65 2.82
CA ASP A 76 -11.02 -13.37 2.04
C ASP A 76 -10.79 -13.24 0.52
N VAL A 77 -10.26 -12.09 0.07
CA VAL A 77 -10.00 -11.79 -1.34
C VAL A 77 -8.66 -12.37 -1.80
N ASN A 78 -7.63 -12.28 -0.97
CA ASN A 78 -6.29 -12.75 -1.34
C ASN A 78 -6.02 -14.23 -1.01
N ALA A 79 -6.99 -14.93 -0.42
CA ALA A 79 -6.87 -16.35 -0.04
C ALA A 79 -6.40 -17.25 -1.19
N PHE A 80 -6.81 -16.95 -2.42
CA PHE A 80 -6.56 -17.78 -3.60
C PHE A 80 -5.21 -17.52 -4.29
N SER A 81 -4.47 -16.48 -3.91
CA SER A 81 -3.14 -16.21 -4.47
C SER A 81 -2.19 -15.66 -3.40
N PRO A 82 -1.29 -16.50 -2.87
CA PRO A 82 -0.19 -16.05 -2.01
C PRO A 82 0.65 -14.95 -2.67
N GLU A 83 0.85 -15.02 -3.99
CA GLU A 83 1.59 -14.02 -4.76
C GLU A 83 0.87 -12.67 -4.81
N LEU A 84 -0.47 -12.66 -4.96
CA LEU A 84 -1.28 -11.45 -4.83
C LEU A 84 -1.15 -10.87 -3.42
N ARG A 85 -1.21 -11.72 -2.38
CA ARG A 85 -1.07 -11.30 -0.98
C ARG A 85 0.30 -10.69 -0.70
N ASP A 86 1.37 -11.29 -1.20
CA ASP A 86 2.71 -10.76 -1.01
C ASP A 86 2.91 -9.50 -1.85
N TRP A 87 2.42 -9.48 -3.09
CA TRP A 87 2.48 -8.30 -3.94
C TRP A 87 1.67 -7.13 -3.37
N ILE A 88 0.45 -7.34 -2.87
CA ILE A 88 -0.37 -6.23 -2.36
C ILE A 88 0.24 -5.63 -1.10
N LYS A 89 0.90 -6.43 -0.26
CA LYS A 89 1.79 -5.93 0.81
C LYS A 89 2.90 -5.07 0.22
N THR A 90 3.60 -5.57 -0.81
CA THR A 90 4.63 -4.76 -1.45
C THR A 90 4.09 -3.49 -2.09
N VAL A 91 2.84 -3.46 -2.58
CA VAL A 91 2.20 -2.30 -3.22
C VAL A 91 1.80 -1.24 -2.21
N LYS A 92 1.16 -1.66 -1.12
CA LYS A 92 0.96 -0.81 0.06
C LYS A 92 2.30 -0.26 0.57
N ASN A 93 3.38 -1.03 0.37
CA ASN A 93 4.74 -0.67 0.74
C ASN A 93 5.57 -0.12 -0.44
N SER A 94 5.00 0.09 -1.64
CA SER A 94 5.79 0.18 -2.89
C SER A 94 6.35 1.56 -3.19
N ASP A 95 6.11 2.52 -2.31
CA ASP A 95 6.83 3.78 -2.40
C ASP A 95 7.04 4.37 -1.01
N CYS A 96 7.41 3.54 -0.02
CA CYS A 96 7.79 4.04 1.31
C CYS A 96 8.86 5.13 1.21
N GLU A 97 9.86 4.97 0.33
CA GLU A 97 10.87 6.02 0.11
C GLU A 97 10.29 7.32 -0.46
N VAL A 98 9.36 7.23 -1.41
CA VAL A 98 8.70 8.40 -2.02
C VAL A 98 7.74 9.04 -1.02
N PHE A 99 6.91 8.26 -0.34
CA PHE A 99 6.04 8.69 0.74
C PHE A 99 6.82 9.42 1.84
N LEU A 100 7.90 8.83 2.33
CA LEU A 100 8.74 9.42 3.38
C LEU A 100 9.41 10.72 2.90
N LYS A 101 9.79 10.80 1.61
CA LYS A 101 10.32 12.03 1.00
C LYS A 101 9.25 13.12 0.87
N GLU A 102 8.08 12.78 0.34
CA GLU A 102 6.95 13.72 0.15
C GLU A 102 6.42 14.24 1.48
N LYS A 103 6.28 13.35 2.48
CA LYS A 103 5.73 13.66 3.79
C LYS A 103 6.80 14.07 4.81
N LYS A 104 8.08 14.21 4.39
CA LYS A 104 9.23 14.52 5.26
C LYS A 104 8.96 15.68 6.22
N SER A 105 8.45 16.81 5.73
CA SER A 105 8.18 17.99 6.56
C SER A 105 7.14 17.70 7.66
N LEU A 106 6.06 16.99 7.30
CA LEU A 106 4.97 16.65 8.23
C LEU A 106 5.43 15.62 9.26
N LEU A 107 6.18 14.61 8.83
CA LEU A 107 6.76 13.60 9.72
C LEU A 107 7.72 14.23 10.73
N VAL A 108 8.62 15.12 10.28
CA VAL A 108 9.55 15.83 11.16
C VAL A 108 8.82 16.69 12.20
N GLN A 109 7.67 17.28 11.85
CA GLN A 109 6.93 18.16 12.75
C GLN A 109 6.04 17.41 13.74
N ARG A 110 5.46 16.27 13.34
CA ARG A 110 4.32 15.66 14.05
C ARG A 110 4.65 14.35 14.75
N VAL A 111 5.74 13.66 14.40
CA VAL A 111 6.16 12.43 15.10
C VAL A 111 6.61 12.78 16.53
N LYS A 112 6.13 12.02 17.52
CA LYS A 112 6.41 12.22 18.95
C LYS A 112 7.04 10.99 19.60
N HIS A 113 6.80 9.80 19.06
CA HIS A 113 7.26 8.52 19.62
C HIS A 113 8.51 7.99 18.90
N ILE A 114 9.43 8.89 18.53
CA ILE A 114 10.60 8.55 17.69
C ILE A 114 11.54 7.52 18.32
N ASP A 115 11.73 7.56 19.64
CA ASP A 115 12.63 6.60 20.31
C ASP A 115 12.09 5.16 20.19
N LEU A 116 10.76 4.97 20.29
CA LEU A 116 10.11 3.66 20.08
C LEU A 116 10.22 3.20 18.62
N ILE A 117 10.07 4.13 17.67
CA ILE A 117 10.26 3.85 16.24
C ILE A 117 11.70 3.39 15.98
N VAL A 118 12.69 4.11 16.50
CA VAL A 118 14.11 3.81 16.28
C VAL A 118 14.50 2.46 16.90
N ASP A 119 13.93 2.11 18.05
CA ASP A 119 14.16 0.81 18.70
C ASP A 119 13.63 -0.36 17.85
N ASP A 120 12.54 -0.18 17.09
CA ASP A 120 11.96 -1.20 16.21
C ASP A 120 12.69 -1.35 14.85
N LEU A 121 13.52 -0.38 14.45
CA LEU A 121 14.14 -0.35 13.13
C LEU A 121 15.35 -1.28 12.96
N ASP A 122 15.91 -1.79 14.07
CA ASP A 122 17.11 -2.63 14.10
C ASP A 122 18.26 -2.03 13.25
N LEU A 123 18.56 -0.76 13.52
CA LEU A 123 19.61 -0.02 12.83
C LEU A 123 21.00 -0.42 13.33
N HIS A 124 22.02 -0.27 12.47
CA HIS A 124 23.41 -0.38 12.91
C HIS A 124 23.69 0.54 14.10
N SER A 125 24.50 0.08 15.05
CA SER A 125 24.77 0.76 16.33
C SER A 125 25.27 2.20 16.15
N GLU A 126 26.03 2.48 15.10
CA GLU A 126 26.51 3.81 14.75
C GLU A 126 25.37 4.75 14.34
N SER A 127 24.48 4.31 13.44
CA SER A 127 23.29 5.07 13.03
C SER A 127 22.32 5.26 14.20
N TYR A 128 22.08 4.21 14.98
CA TYR A 128 21.24 4.24 16.16
C TYR A 128 21.71 5.29 17.17
N GLY A 129 23.00 5.25 17.55
CA GLY A 129 23.58 6.18 18.50
C GLY A 129 23.58 7.62 17.99
N SER A 130 23.88 7.82 16.70
CA SER A 130 23.86 9.13 16.04
C SER A 130 22.47 9.77 16.03
N ILE A 131 21.41 8.98 15.86
CA ILE A 131 20.02 9.45 15.92
C ILE A 131 19.64 9.79 17.36
N ARG A 132 19.85 8.88 18.32
CA ARG A 132 19.46 9.10 19.73
C ARG A 132 20.17 10.27 20.40
N ALA A 133 21.36 10.64 19.94
CA ALA A 133 22.11 11.78 20.46
C ALA A 133 21.48 13.15 20.12
N GLU A 134 20.53 13.22 19.18
CA GLU A 134 19.86 14.46 18.83
C GLU A 134 18.94 14.95 19.96
N ALA A 135 18.96 16.26 20.20
CA ALA A 135 18.31 16.88 21.36
C ALA A 135 16.77 16.92 21.29
N THR A 136 16.17 16.80 20.11
CA THR A 136 14.71 16.91 19.92
C THR A 136 14.20 15.83 18.97
N ASP A 137 12.94 15.44 19.14
CA ASP A 137 12.32 14.42 18.29
C ASP A 137 12.27 14.85 16.81
N GLN A 138 12.15 16.15 16.56
CA GLN A 138 12.22 16.71 15.20
C GLN A 138 13.60 16.50 14.57
N ASN A 139 14.68 16.74 15.33
CA ASN A 139 16.03 16.52 14.83
C ASN A 139 16.33 15.03 14.66
N LYS A 140 15.89 14.20 15.60
CA LYS A 140 15.96 12.73 15.50
C LYS A 140 15.26 12.23 14.23
N MET A 141 14.01 12.65 13.99
CA MET A 141 13.23 12.23 12.82
C MET A 141 13.84 12.74 11.51
N ARG A 142 14.33 13.98 11.48
CA ARG A 142 15.01 14.53 10.29
C ARG A 142 16.24 13.69 9.93
N LYS A 143 17.05 13.38 10.93
CA LYS A 143 18.28 12.61 10.77
C LYS A 143 18.00 11.15 10.39
N LEU A 144 16.99 10.53 10.98
CA LEU A 144 16.52 9.19 10.61
C LEU A 144 16.14 9.14 9.13
N LEU A 145 15.36 10.12 8.63
CA LEU A 145 14.95 10.19 7.23
C LEU A 145 16.13 10.41 6.27
N ASP A 146 17.21 11.06 6.72
CA ASP A 146 18.43 11.24 5.91
C ASP A 146 19.25 9.94 5.77
N TYR A 147 19.07 8.97 6.68
CA TYR A 147 19.75 7.67 6.64
C TYR A 147 19.05 6.60 5.80
N ILE A 148 17.86 6.89 5.27
CA ILE A 148 17.08 5.91 4.50
C ILE A 148 17.69 5.78 3.11
N ASN A 149 18.62 4.84 3.00
CA ASN A 149 19.33 4.49 1.76
C ASN A 149 18.90 3.13 1.20
N SER A 150 17.96 2.45 1.87
CA SER A 150 17.53 1.10 1.57
C SER A 150 16.02 0.98 1.67
N LYS A 151 15.43 0.33 0.67
CA LYS A 151 14.01 -0.01 0.61
C LYS A 151 13.54 -0.72 1.87
N THR A 152 14.36 -1.63 2.40
CA THR A 152 14.01 -2.41 3.61
C THR A 152 13.90 -1.54 4.85
N ILE A 153 14.76 -0.52 4.99
CA ILE A 153 14.68 0.43 6.11
C ILE A 153 13.48 1.35 5.95
N ALA A 154 13.18 1.78 4.71
CA ALA A 154 12.01 2.58 4.41
C ALA A 154 10.70 1.84 4.76
N GLU A 155 10.62 0.56 4.42
CA GLU A 155 9.49 -0.32 4.77
C GLU A 155 9.32 -0.43 6.29
N ARG A 156 10.39 -0.81 6.99
CA ARG A 156 10.37 -0.92 8.47
C ARG A 156 9.98 0.39 9.15
N LEU A 157 10.40 1.53 8.61
CA LEU A 157 10.01 2.84 9.15
C LEU A 157 8.53 3.11 8.95
N VAL A 158 7.98 2.85 7.77
CA VAL A 158 6.55 3.03 7.53
C VAL A 158 5.73 2.10 8.45
N ASP A 159 6.14 0.84 8.61
CA ASP A 159 5.49 -0.10 9.53
C ASP A 159 5.53 0.41 10.99
N ALA A 160 6.70 0.88 11.45
CA ALA A 160 6.85 1.44 12.79
C ALA A 160 6.02 2.72 12.98
N LEU A 161 5.91 3.58 11.96
CA LEU A 161 5.05 4.75 11.99
C LEU A 161 3.58 4.37 12.08
N PHE A 162 3.11 3.34 11.36
CA PHE A 162 1.73 2.86 11.52
C PHE A 162 1.48 2.25 12.90
N LYS A 163 2.49 1.63 13.51
CA LYS A 163 2.40 1.02 14.84
C LYS A 163 2.32 2.06 15.97
N TYR A 164 3.15 3.10 15.92
CA TYR A 164 3.30 4.06 17.03
C TYR A 164 2.66 5.43 16.77
N GLU A 165 2.35 5.75 15.52
CA GLU A 165 1.80 7.03 15.08
C GLU A 165 0.59 6.82 14.15
N SER A 166 -0.28 5.85 14.49
CA SER A 166 -1.42 5.42 13.66
C SER A 166 -2.31 6.59 13.23
N ASP A 167 -2.60 7.52 14.14
CA ASP A 167 -3.47 8.67 13.86
C ASP A 167 -2.84 9.63 12.86
N LEU A 168 -1.52 9.84 12.95
CA LEU A 168 -0.77 10.63 12.01
C LEU A 168 -0.73 9.94 10.64
N MET A 169 -0.46 8.64 10.60
CA MET A 169 -0.35 7.91 9.33
C MET A 169 -1.69 7.85 8.59
N ASN A 170 -2.80 7.67 9.30
CA ASN A 170 -4.14 7.74 8.71
C ASN A 170 -4.44 9.11 8.08
N ASP A 171 -4.01 10.20 8.72
CA ASP A 171 -4.13 11.58 8.20
C ASP A 171 -3.19 11.85 7.01
N LEU A 172 -2.01 11.23 6.97
CA LEU A 172 -1.06 11.41 5.85
C LEU A 172 -1.43 10.58 4.61
N CYS A 173 -2.21 9.52 4.77
CA CYS A 173 -2.66 8.60 3.73
C CYS A 173 -4.04 8.93 3.15
N SER A 174 -4.80 9.86 3.74
CA SER A 174 -6.09 10.37 3.22
C SER A 174 -5.92 11.38 2.09
#